data_AF-A0A7C4TKY5-F1
#
_entry.id   AF-A0A7C4TKY5-F1
#
_cell.length_a   1.000
_cell.length_b   1.000
_cell.length_c   1.000
_cell.angle_alpha   90.00
_cell.angle_beta   90.00
_cell.angle_gamma   90.00
#
_symmetry.space_group_name_H-M   'P 1'
#
loop_
_entity.id
_entity.type
_entity.pdbx_description
1 polymer ?
#
loop_
_entity_poly.entity_id
_entity_poly.type
_entity_poly.pdbx_seq_one_letter_code
_entity_poly.pdbx_strand_id
1 'polypeptide(L)' 'MSALVTLLQSPAFLFAAKVAVVCLISLYGIFSFVVLRQVGLMNRTFQTDFGGLFKIVAGLHFMAVLIIFFLALILL' A
#
# COMPACT_ATOMS: atom_id res chain seq x y z
N MET A 1 -2.74 -35.35 -2.58
CA MET A 1 -2.57 -33.88 -2.67
C MET A 1 -2.23 -33.55 -4.12
N SER A 2 -2.86 -32.55 -4.76
CA SER A 2 -2.66 -32.29 -6.20
C SER A 2 -1.29 -31.64 -6.46
N ALA A 3 -0.71 -31.88 -7.64
CA ALA A 3 0.60 -31.32 -8.03
C ALA A 3 0.67 -29.78 -7.92
N LEU A 4 -0.47 -29.10 -8.14
CA LEU A 4 -0.62 -27.66 -7.97
C LEU A 4 -0.37 -27.22 -6.52
N VAL A 5 -0.93 -27.94 -5.54
CA VAL A 5 -0.77 -27.60 -4.11
C VAL A 5 0.69 -27.74 -3.70
N THR A 6 1.38 -28.78 -4.19
CA THR A 6 2.82 -28.96 -3.93
C THR A 6 3.67 -27.83 -4.50
N LEU A 7 3.33 -27.32 -5.70
CA LEU A 7 4.03 -26.17 -6.30
C LEU A 7 3.80 -24.88 -5.49
N LEU A 8 2.56 -24.58 -5.10
CA LEU A 8 2.21 -23.38 -4.33
C LEU A 8 2.82 -23.37 -2.93
N GLN A 9 3.05 -24.56 -2.35
CA GLN A 9 3.72 -24.71 -1.06
C GLN A 9 5.25 -24.84 -1.18
N SER A 10 5.79 -24.78 -2.41
CA SER A 10 7.23 -24.87 -2.59
C SER A 10 7.95 -23.65 -1.99
N PRO A 11 9.10 -23.83 -1.33
CA PRO A 11 9.84 -22.72 -0.74
C PRO A 11 10.18 -21.62 -1.75
N ALA A 12 10.52 -22.00 -2.98
CA ALA A 12 10.84 -21.06 -4.06
C ALA A 12 9.65 -20.18 -4.45
N PHE A 13 8.46 -20.79 -4.60
CA PHE A 13 7.24 -20.03 -4.90
C PHE A 13 6.87 -19.08 -3.77
N LEU A 14 6.91 -19.56 -2.52
CA LEU A 14 6.59 -18.74 -1.35
C LEU A 14 7.56 -17.56 -1.19
N PHE A 15 8.86 -17.78 -1.43
CA PHE A 15 9.84 -16.70 -1.44
C PHE A 15 9.55 -15.66 -2.53
N ALA A 16 9.29 -16.10 -3.76
CA ALA A 16 8.94 -15.19 -4.85
C ALA A 16 7.65 -14.40 -4.56
N ALA A 17 6.63 -15.05 -3.97
CA ALA A 17 5.39 -14.39 -3.57
C ALA A 17 5.62 -13.31 -2.50
N LYS A 18 6.45 -13.58 -1.48
CA LYS A 18 6.82 -12.61 -0.45
C LYS A 18 7.52 -11.38 -1.06
N VAL A 19 8.50 -11.60 -1.93
CA VAL A 19 9.19 -10.51 -2.66
C VAL A 19 8.19 -9.71 -3.49
N ALA A 20 7.29 -10.38 -4.23
CA ALA A 20 6.27 -9.71 -5.03
C ALA A 20 5.33 -8.84 -4.18
N VAL A 21 4.90 -9.32 -3.01
CA VAL A 21 4.06 -8.57 -2.06
C VAL A 21 4.79 -7.32 -1.57
N VAL A 22 6.06 -7.42 -1.16
CA VAL A 22 6.86 -6.27 -0.72
C VAL A 22 7.01 -5.23 -1.85
N CYS A 23 7.27 -5.67 -3.09
CA CYS A 23 7.34 -4.78 -4.24
C CYS A 23 6.00 -4.06 -4.50
N LEU A 24 4.88 -4.77 -4.44
CA LEU A 24 3.55 -4.20 -4.65
C LEU A 24 3.20 -3.17 -3.56
N ILE A 25 3.47 -3.48 -2.29
CA ILE A 25 3.24 -2.53 -1.19
C ILE A 25 4.15 -1.30 -1.33
N SER A 26 5.39 -1.46 -1.78
CA SER A 26 6.29 -0.32 -2.04
C SER A 26 5.72 0.62 -3.11
N LEU A 27 5.24 0.05 -4.23
CA LEU A 27 4.58 0.81 -5.29
C LEU A 27 3.30 1.49 -4.78
N TYR A 28 2.52 0.79 -3.95
CA TYR A 28 1.33 1.35 -3.31
C TYR A 28 1.66 2.48 -2.32
N GLY A 29 2.80 2.40 -1.64
CA GLY A 29 3.36 3.48 -0.82
C GLY A 29 3.61 4.75 -1.63
N ILE A 30 4.22 4.62 -2.81
CA ILE A 30 4.41 5.74 -3.74
C ILE A 30 3.06 6.30 -4.19
N PHE A 31 2.13 5.43 -4.58
CA PHE A 31 0.78 5.83 -5.00
C PHE A 31 0.02 6.59 -3.90
N SER A 32 0.01 6.07 -2.67
CA SER A 32 -0.68 6.71 -1.54
C SER A 32 -0.06 8.07 -1.17
N PHE A 33 1.26 8.23 -1.32
CA PHE A 33 1.91 9.54 -1.20
C PHE A 33 1.44 10.52 -2.29
N VAL A 34 1.33 10.06 -3.54
CA VAL A 34 0.79 10.89 -4.64
C VAL A 34 -0.64 11.33 -4.35
N VAL A 35 -1.50 10.42 -3.86
CA VAL A 35 -2.88 10.75 -3.46
C VAL A 35 -2.89 11.83 -2.37
N LEU A 36 -2.04 11.71 -1.35
CA LEU A 36 -1.93 12.73 -0.30
C LEU A 36 -1.60 14.13 -0.88
N ARG A 37 -0.68 14.19 -1.84
CA ARG A 37 -0.35 15.43 -2.57
C ARG A 37 -1.53 15.94 -3.39
N GLN A 38 -2.22 15.05 -4.09
CA GLN A 38 -3.37 15.39 -4.94
C GLN A 38 -4.54 15.96 -4.14
N VAL A 39 -4.84 15.40 -2.97
CA VAL A 39 -5.86 15.96 -2.05
C VAL A 39 -5.48 17.37 -1.61
N GLY A 40 -4.19 17.61 -1.33
CA GLY A 40 -3.67 18.94 -1.03
C GLY A 40 -3.88 19.94 -2.17
N LEU A 41 -3.61 19.54 -3.41
CA LEU A 41 -3.82 20.37 -4.60
C LEU A 41 -5.32 20.61 -4.86
N MET A 42 -6.14 19.56 -4.83
CA MET A 42 -7.59 19.63 -5.02
C MET A 42 -8.22 20.64 -4.07
N ASN A 43 -7.88 20.61 -2.78
CA ASN A 43 -8.45 21.51 -1.80
C ASN A 43 -8.01 22.97 -1.98
N ARG A 44 -6.84 23.21 -2.59
CA ARG A 44 -6.38 24.57 -2.94
C ARG A 44 -7.08 25.09 -4.19
N THR A 45 -7.30 24.23 -5.19
CA THR A 45 -7.88 24.62 -6.48
C THR A 45 -9.39 24.76 -6.44
N PHE A 46 -10.09 23.81 -5.81
CA PHE A 46 -11.55 23.73 -5.86
C PHE A 46 -12.23 24.23 -4.57
N GLN A 47 -11.47 24.64 -3.56
CA GLN A 47 -11.99 25.08 -2.26
C GLN A 47 -13.09 24.17 -1.71
N THR A 48 -12.84 22.85 -1.76
CA THR A 48 -13.82 21.84 -1.38
C THR A 48 -14.29 22.03 0.06
N ASP A 49 -15.61 22.03 0.28
CA ASP A 49 -16.24 22.24 1.60
C ASP A 49 -15.71 21.25 2.66
N PHE A 50 -15.40 20.03 2.25
CA PHE A 50 -14.86 18.97 3.11
C PHE A 50 -13.34 18.78 3.00
N GLY A 51 -12.59 19.78 2.51
CA GLY A 51 -11.17 19.66 2.27
C GLY A 51 -10.36 19.24 3.52
N GLY A 52 -10.75 19.70 4.70
CA GLY A 52 -10.14 19.26 5.97
C GLY A 52 -10.27 17.75 6.18
N LEU A 53 -11.49 17.22 6.00
CA LEU A 53 -11.76 15.78 6.16
C LEU A 53 -10.98 14.93 5.16
N PHE A 54 -10.96 15.33 3.89
CA PHE A 54 -10.19 14.60 2.86
C PHE A 54 -8.69 14.55 3.17
N LYS A 55 -8.12 15.63 3.70
CA LYS A 55 -6.71 15.65 4.13
C LYS A 55 -6.44 14.67 5.27
N ILE A 56 -7.35 14.60 6.26
CA ILE A 56 -7.22 13.68 7.39
C ILE A 56 -7.29 12.23 6.89
N VAL A 57 -8.30 11.90 6.08
CA VAL A 57 -8.47 10.54 5.53
C VAL A 57 -7.26 10.14 4.68
N ALA A 58 -6.78 11.02 3.79
CA ALA A 58 -5.59 10.75 2.98
C ALA A 58 -4.33 10.58 3.84
N GLY A 59 -4.17 11.38 4.90
CA GLY A 59 -3.06 11.25 5.84
C GLY A 59 -3.09 9.95 6.64
N LEU A 60 -4.26 9.57 7.17
CA LEU A 60 -4.45 8.30 7.86
C LEU A 60 -4.23 7.10 6.93
N HIS A 61 -4.72 7.18 5.70
CA HIS A 61 -4.49 6.15 4.69
C HIS A 61 -3.00 5.99 4.38
N PHE A 62 -2.27 7.08 4.14
CA PHE A 62 -0.82 7.02 3.90
C PHE A 62 -0.07 6.44 5.12
N MET A 63 -0.43 6.85 6.34
CA MET A 63 0.16 6.30 7.56
C MET A 63 -0.09 4.79 7.69
N ALA A 64 -1.30 4.33 7.41
CA ALA A 64 -1.64 2.90 7.44
C ALA A 64 -0.81 2.10 6.41
N VAL A 65 -0.58 2.65 5.22
CA VAL A 65 0.27 2.02 4.20
C VAL A 65 1.71 1.90 4.67
N LEU A 66 2.26 2.92 5.33
CA LEU A 66 3.61 2.85 5.91
C LEU A 66 3.70 1.76 6.99
N ILE A 67 2.71 1.67 7.88
CA ILE A 67 2.67 0.63 8.92
C ILE A 67 2.63 -0.75 8.26
N ILE A 68 1.77 -0.97 7.27
CA ILE A 68 1.66 -2.24 6.54
C ILE A 68 2.97 -2.57 5.84
N PHE A 69 3.66 -1.58 5.26
CA PHE A 69 4.96 -1.78 4.63
C PHE A 69 6.01 -2.26 5.63
N PHE A 70 6.14 -1.61 6.78
CA PHE A 70 7.09 -2.06 7.81
C PHE A 70 6.72 -3.44 8.38
N LEU A 71 5.43 -3.71 8.59
CA LEU A 71 4.97 -5.04 8.99
C LEU A 71 5.32 -6.11 7.94
N ALA A 72 5.16 -5.80 6.65
CA ALA A 72 5.53 -6.70 5.58
C ALA A 72 7.04 -6.99 5.58
N LEU A 73 7.90 -6.00 5.82
CA LEU A 73 9.35 -6.21 5.91
C LEU A 73 9.78 -7.08 7.11
N ILE A 74 9.01 -7.07 8.20
CA ILE A 74 9.33 -7.83 9.42
C ILE A 74 8.75 -9.24 9.36
N LEU A 75 7.54 -9.40 8.81
CA LEU A 75 6.76 -10.63 8.92
C LEU A 75 6.81 -11.54 7.69
N LEU A 76 7.10 -11.00 6.49
CA LEU A 76 7.20 -11.78 5.25
C LEU A 76 8.65 -12.17 4.97
#